data_AF-A0A2V6XQH1-F1
#
_entry.id   AF-A0A2V6XQH1-F1
#
_cell.length_a   1.000
_cell.length_b   1.000
_cell.length_c   1.000
_cell.angle_alpha   90.00
_cell.angle_beta   90.00
_cell.angle_gamma   90.00
#
_symmetry.space_group_name_H-M   'P 1'
#
loop_
_entity.id
_entity.type
_entity.pdbx_description
1 polymer ?
#
loop_
_entity_poly.entity_id
_entity_poly.type
_entity_poly.pdbx_seq_one_letter_code
_entity_poly.pdbx_strand_id
1 'polypeptide(L)'
;MSSSLRKKSQTLLAAEQGTVRKDWGGKISVALVYPNTYAVGMSNLGFQTIYRHLNALPDVVCERVFLPDPEDLPEHHRTGTPPLSLESKRPLADFDLLGFSLTYEGDYINALRLLRMGGIPLRSEARRPEDDRTVHGFRGRGRGRGAGRRADRRLP
;
A
#
# COMPACT_ATOMS: atom_id res chain seq x y z
N MET A 1 -5.99 12.54 -15.02
CA MET A 1 -4.73 11.75 -14.89
C MET A 1 -3.89 11.94 -16.14
N SER A 2 -2.59 12.21 -15.99
CA SER A 2 -1.65 12.40 -17.11
C SER A 2 -1.49 11.14 -17.99
N SER A 3 -1.50 11.30 -19.31
CA SER A 3 -1.21 10.21 -20.26
C SER A 3 0.26 9.78 -20.24
N SER A 4 1.17 10.72 -19.95
CA SER A 4 2.61 10.47 -19.88
C SER A 4 2.96 9.52 -18.73
N LEU A 5 2.48 9.82 -17.51
CA LEU A 5 2.69 8.99 -16.32
C LEU A 5 2.16 7.56 -16.53
N ARG A 6 0.98 7.43 -17.16
CA ARG A 6 0.39 6.13 -17.49
C ARG A 6 1.24 5.32 -18.45
N LYS A 7 1.84 5.98 -19.45
CA LYS A 7 2.73 5.34 -20.42
C LYS A 7 4.01 4.86 -19.75
N LYS A 8 4.63 5.68 -18.89
CA LYS A 8 5.84 5.32 -18.13
C LYS A 8 5.62 4.05 -17.28
N SER A 9 4.57 4.01 -16.46
CA SER A 9 4.26 2.80 -15.66
C SER A 9 4.04 1.56 -16.52
N GLN A 10 3.42 1.70 -17.69
CA GLN A 10 3.19 0.58 -18.60
C GLN A 10 4.49 0.08 -19.23
N THR A 11 5.38 0.99 -19.61
CA THR A 11 6.72 0.64 -20.12
C THR A 11 7.54 -0.10 -19.07
N LEU A 12 7.54 0.36 -17.82
CA LEU A 12 8.25 -0.32 -16.72
C LEU A 12 7.74 -1.76 -16.54
N LEU A 13 6.42 -1.94 -16.44
CA LEU A 13 5.82 -3.26 -16.27
C LEU A 13 6.01 -4.18 -17.48
N ALA A 14 6.06 -3.64 -18.70
CA ALA A 14 6.30 -4.45 -19.89
C ALA A 14 7.73 -5.02 -19.94
N ALA A 15 8.69 -4.36 -19.30
CA ALA A 15 10.07 -4.81 -19.18
C ALA A 15 10.34 -5.63 -17.90
N GLU A 16 9.41 -5.64 -16.94
CA GLU A 16 9.54 -6.35 -15.67
C GLU A 16 9.09 -7.82 -15.77
N GLN A 17 9.74 -8.70 -15.02
CA GLN A 17 9.26 -10.06 -14.78
C GLN A 17 8.86 -10.21 -13.30
N GLY A 18 7.82 -11.00 -13.04
CA GLY A 18 7.36 -11.28 -11.68
C GLY A 18 6.29 -10.32 -11.13
N THR A 19 5.76 -9.41 -11.97
CA THR A 19 4.56 -8.64 -11.62
C THR A 19 3.38 -9.58 -11.38
N VAL A 20 2.74 -9.47 -10.22
CA VAL A 20 1.50 -10.17 -9.89
C VAL A 20 0.33 -9.22 -10.05
N ARG A 21 -0.72 -9.66 -10.75
CA ARG A 21 -1.98 -8.92 -10.88
C ARG A 21 -3.12 -9.77 -10.34
N LYS A 22 -3.90 -9.22 -9.42
CA LYS A 22 -5.09 -9.86 -8.85
C LYS A 22 -6.29 -8.93 -8.99
N ASP A 23 -7.46 -9.53 -9.14
CA ASP A 23 -8.70 -8.78 -9.02
C ASP A 23 -8.92 -8.34 -7.57
N TRP A 24 -9.34 -7.09 -7.39
CA TRP A 24 -9.57 -6.48 -6.07
C TRP A 24 -10.85 -6.97 -5.39
N GLY A 25 -11.80 -7.52 -6.14
CA GLY A 25 -13.10 -7.94 -5.65
C GLY A 25 -12.99 -8.85 -4.42
N GLY A 26 -13.57 -8.37 -3.31
CA GLY A 26 -13.67 -9.09 -2.03
C GLY A 26 -12.34 -9.25 -1.27
N LYS A 27 -11.23 -8.63 -1.71
CA LYS A 27 -9.91 -8.76 -1.10
C LYS A 27 -9.52 -7.52 -0.32
N ILE A 28 -8.67 -7.70 0.68
CA ILE A 28 -8.00 -6.60 1.37
C ILE A 28 -6.91 -6.06 0.43
N SER A 29 -6.99 -4.77 0.13
CA SER A 29 -6.03 -4.08 -0.74
C SER A 29 -4.88 -3.48 0.06
N VAL A 30 -3.65 -3.82 -0.33
CA VAL A 30 -2.43 -3.34 0.29
C VAL A 30 -1.60 -2.59 -0.73
N ALA A 31 -1.29 -1.32 -0.45
CA ALA A 31 -0.24 -0.60 -1.14
C ALA A 31 1.07 -0.80 -0.38
N LEU A 32 1.97 -1.57 -0.98
CA LEU A 32 3.33 -1.74 -0.50
C LEU A 32 4.17 -0.60 -1.05
N VAL A 33 4.43 0.39 -0.19
CA VAL A 33 5.05 1.66 -0.54
C VAL A 33 6.56 1.58 -0.33
N TYR A 34 7.32 1.82 -1.40
CA TYR A 34 8.75 2.07 -1.31
C TYR A 34 9.00 3.59 -1.45
N PRO A 35 9.49 4.30 -0.42
CA PRO A 35 9.65 5.76 -0.44
C PRO A 35 10.86 6.24 -1.26
N ASN A 36 11.14 5.58 -2.36
CA ASN A 36 12.24 5.89 -3.26
C ASN A 36 11.83 5.53 -4.69
N THR A 37 12.73 5.74 -5.64
CA THR A 37 12.47 5.44 -7.04
C THR A 37 12.22 3.94 -7.25
N TYR A 38 11.54 3.62 -8.36
CA TYR A 38 11.27 2.25 -8.78
C TYR A 38 12.56 1.41 -8.83
N ALA A 39 13.63 1.95 -9.43
CA ALA A 39 14.90 1.24 -9.57
C ALA A 39 15.47 0.79 -8.22
N VAL A 40 15.48 1.68 -7.22
CA VAL A 40 16.00 1.36 -5.87
C VAL A 40 15.12 0.31 -5.18
N GLY A 41 13.80 0.43 -5.28
CA GLY A 41 12.88 -0.53 -4.67
C GLY A 41 12.92 -1.92 -5.33
N MET A 42 13.15 -1.98 -6.63
CA MET A 42 13.32 -3.25 -7.34
C MET A 42 14.63 -3.95 -7.01
N SER A 43 15.66 -3.20 -6.58
CA SER A 43 16.91 -3.76 -6.06
C SER A 43 16.82 -4.23 -4.60
N ASN A 44 15.67 -4.05 -3.92
CA ASN A 44 15.49 -4.45 -2.52
C ASN A 44 14.82 -5.83 -2.41
N LEU A 45 15.60 -6.87 -2.07
CA LEU A 45 15.08 -8.24 -1.93
C LEU A 45 14.02 -8.39 -0.82
N GLY A 46 14.13 -7.63 0.27
CA GLY A 46 13.15 -7.64 1.35
C GLY A 46 11.79 -7.14 0.86
N PHE A 47 11.79 -6.03 0.13
CA PHE A 47 10.59 -5.46 -0.50
C PHE A 47 9.95 -6.45 -1.48
N GLN A 48 10.74 -7.06 -2.37
CA GLN A 48 10.24 -8.07 -3.31
C GLN A 48 9.69 -9.32 -2.60
N THR A 49 10.30 -9.72 -1.50
CA THR A 49 9.86 -10.86 -0.69
C THR A 49 8.50 -10.60 -0.05
N ILE A 50 8.31 -9.43 0.57
CA ILE A 50 7.02 -9.03 1.16
C ILE A 50 5.95 -8.94 0.07
N TYR A 51 6.25 -8.32 -1.07
CA TYR A 51 5.34 -8.22 -2.20
C TYR A 51 4.82 -9.58 -2.66
N ARG A 52 5.72 -10.56 -2.86
CA ARG A 52 5.34 -11.93 -3.24
C ARG A 52 4.55 -12.62 -2.13
N HIS A 53 4.98 -12.47 -0.88
CA HIS A 53 4.33 -13.12 0.26
C HIS A 53 2.88 -12.65 0.44
N LEU A 54 2.64 -11.33 0.38
CA LEU A 54 1.30 -10.76 0.48
C LEU A 54 0.41 -11.21 -0.68
N ASN A 55 0.94 -11.24 -1.90
CA ASN A 55 0.16 -11.67 -3.07
C ASN A 55 -0.13 -13.18 -3.10
N ALA A 56 0.65 -14.00 -2.39
CA ALA A 56 0.38 -15.42 -2.22
C ALA A 56 -0.85 -15.70 -1.34
N LEU A 57 -1.27 -14.74 -0.50
CA LEU A 57 -2.48 -14.87 0.30
C LEU A 57 -3.72 -14.71 -0.60
N PRO A 58 -4.70 -15.65 -0.58
CA PRO A 58 -5.83 -15.62 -1.50
C PRO A 58 -6.68 -14.34 -1.38
N ASP A 59 -6.89 -13.87 -0.15
CA ASP A 59 -7.79 -12.76 0.20
C ASP A 59 -7.11 -11.38 0.21
N VAL A 60 -5.87 -11.28 -0.30
CA VAL A 60 -5.10 -10.03 -0.35
C VAL A 60 -4.75 -9.69 -1.80
N VAL A 61 -4.88 -8.42 -2.17
CA VAL A 61 -4.25 -7.86 -3.37
C VAL A 61 -3.19 -6.88 -2.91
N CYS A 62 -1.94 -7.11 -3.30
CA CYS A 62 -0.84 -6.22 -2.94
C CYS A 62 -0.26 -5.59 -4.21
N GLU A 63 -0.24 -4.27 -4.25
CA GLU A 63 0.32 -3.49 -5.35
C GLU A 63 1.43 -2.58 -4.84
N ARG A 64 2.36 -2.21 -5.72
CA ARG A 64 3.55 -1.44 -5.35
C ARG A 64 3.35 0.03 -5.67
N VAL A 65 3.76 0.89 -4.75
CA VAL A 65 3.77 2.34 -4.96
C VAL A 65 5.17 2.85 -4.70
N PHE A 66 5.68 3.69 -5.60
CA PHE A 66 7.02 4.27 -5.51
C PHE A 66 6.93 5.79 -5.43
N LEU A 67 7.99 6.42 -4.92
CA LEU A 67 8.14 7.86 -5.09
C LEU A 67 8.34 8.17 -6.58
N PRO A 68 7.59 9.11 -7.18
CA PRO A 68 7.82 9.52 -8.55
C PRO A 68 9.25 10.05 -8.74
N ASP A 69 9.84 9.76 -9.90
CA ASP A 69 11.15 10.30 -10.23
C ASP A 69 11.12 11.83 -10.25
N PRO A 70 12.24 12.52 -9.96
CA PRO A 70 12.27 13.98 -9.91
C PRO A 70 11.72 14.68 -11.16
N GLU A 71 11.91 14.06 -12.32
CA GLU A 71 11.41 14.51 -13.63
C GLU A 71 9.88 14.45 -13.77
N ASP A 72 9.20 13.55 -13.04
CA ASP A 72 7.75 13.35 -13.12
C ASP A 72 7.01 14.22 -12.10
N LEU A 73 7.68 14.70 -11.05
CA LEU A 73 7.07 15.52 -10.00
C LEU A 73 6.34 16.75 -10.54
N PRO A 74 6.88 17.54 -11.50
CA PRO A 74 6.16 18.68 -12.05
C PRO A 74 4.83 18.28 -12.68
N GLU A 75 4.75 17.12 -13.33
CA GLU A 75 3.53 16.61 -13.96
C GLU A 75 2.49 16.18 -12.91
N HIS A 76 2.94 15.52 -11.83
CA HIS A 76 2.09 15.22 -10.67
C HIS A 76 1.50 16.49 -10.06
N HIS A 77 2.31 17.53 -9.84
CA HIS A 77 1.86 18.80 -9.29
C HIS A 77 0.90 19.54 -10.24
N ARG A 78 1.25 19.62 -11.53
CA ARG A 78 0.45 20.31 -12.56
C ARG A 78 -0.93 19.67 -12.75
N THR A 79 -1.01 18.34 -12.67
CA THR A 79 -2.26 17.61 -12.93
C THR A 79 -3.02 17.23 -11.66
N GLY A 80 -2.46 17.48 -10.48
CA GLY A 80 -3.00 16.99 -9.20
C GLY A 80 -3.09 15.47 -9.13
N THR A 81 -2.28 14.73 -9.92
CA THR A 81 -2.33 13.27 -9.92
C THR A 81 -1.61 12.75 -8.66
N PRO A 82 -2.29 12.00 -7.77
CA PRO A 82 -1.66 11.43 -6.58
C PRO A 82 -0.64 10.34 -6.96
N PRO A 83 0.20 9.87 -6.02
CA PRO A 83 0.99 8.67 -6.22
C PRO A 83 0.07 7.49 -6.56
N LEU A 84 0.43 6.76 -7.62
CA LEU A 84 -0.36 5.66 -8.14
C LEU A 84 0.38 4.34 -7.94
N SER A 85 -0.37 3.26 -7.76
CA SER A 85 0.17 1.92 -7.82
C SER A 85 0.69 1.60 -9.21
N LEU A 86 1.74 0.79 -9.28
CA LEU A 86 2.38 0.45 -10.53
C LEU A 86 1.47 -0.47 -11.37
N GLU A 87 0.87 -1.48 -10.74
CA GLU A 87 0.10 -2.55 -11.38
C GLU A 87 -1.20 -2.06 -12.03
N SER A 88 -2.04 -1.35 -11.27
CA SER A 88 -3.38 -0.96 -11.71
C SER A 88 -3.60 0.56 -11.77
N LYS A 89 -2.60 1.37 -11.39
CA LYS A 89 -2.64 2.83 -11.44
C LYS A 89 -3.68 3.42 -10.50
N ARG A 90 -3.88 2.77 -9.35
CA ARG A 90 -4.79 3.19 -8.27
C ARG A 90 -4.13 4.24 -7.38
N PRO A 91 -4.81 5.33 -7.03
CA PRO A 91 -4.36 6.25 -6.00
C PRO A 91 -4.06 5.57 -4.67
N LEU A 92 -3.07 6.08 -3.94
CA LEU A 92 -2.70 5.59 -2.62
C LEU A 92 -3.87 5.57 -1.62
N ALA A 93 -4.79 6.53 -1.73
CA ALA A 93 -5.96 6.65 -0.85
C ALA A 93 -7.03 5.55 -1.09
N ASP A 94 -6.99 4.85 -2.23
CA ASP A 94 -7.97 3.80 -2.55
C ASP A 94 -7.70 2.48 -1.81
N PHE A 95 -6.53 2.33 -1.18
CA PHE A 95 -6.10 1.09 -0.52
C PHE A 95 -6.57 1.00 0.93
N ASP A 96 -6.90 -0.20 1.39
CA ASP A 96 -7.28 -0.50 2.78
C ASP A 96 -6.08 -0.43 3.75
N LEU A 97 -4.87 -0.65 3.24
CA LEU A 97 -3.66 -0.73 4.03
C LEU A 97 -2.47 -0.14 3.27
N LEU A 98 -1.71 0.74 3.94
CA LEU A 98 -0.40 1.20 3.47
C LEU A 98 0.72 0.54 4.27
N GLY A 99 1.60 -0.19 3.60
CA GLY A 99 2.82 -0.77 4.18
C GLY A 99 4.06 -0.05 3.66
N PHE A 100 4.76 0.70 4.51
CA PHE A 100 5.98 1.42 4.12
C PHE A 100 7.24 0.60 4.39
N SER A 101 8.07 0.42 3.37
CA SER A 101 9.40 -0.21 3.49
C SER A 101 10.48 0.86 3.63
N LEU A 102 10.80 1.25 4.87
CA LEU A 102 11.82 2.26 5.18
C LEU A 102 13.18 1.58 5.29
N THR A 103 14.08 1.84 4.35
CA THR A 103 15.41 1.21 4.26
C THR A 103 16.50 2.19 4.68
N TYR A 104 16.32 3.48 4.40
CA TYR A 104 17.30 4.54 4.69
C TYR A 104 16.67 5.72 5.44
N GLU A 105 17.52 6.57 6.01
CA GLU A 105 17.09 7.78 6.73
C GLU A 105 16.28 8.75 5.85
N GLY A 106 16.61 8.84 4.56
CA GLY A 106 15.86 9.67 3.62
C GLY A 106 14.42 9.19 3.37
N ASP A 107 14.14 7.90 3.61
CA ASP A 107 12.84 7.31 3.29
C ASP A 107 11.74 7.84 4.21
N TYR A 108 12.07 8.31 5.42
CA TYR A 108 11.10 8.93 6.33
C TYR A 108 10.50 10.21 5.73
N ILE A 109 11.35 11.07 5.15
CA ILE A 109 10.91 12.32 4.51
C ILE A 109 10.08 12.01 3.26
N ASN A 110 10.49 11.03 2.48
CA ASN A 110 9.78 10.63 1.27
C ASN A 110 8.45 9.94 1.58
N ALA A 111 8.34 9.19 2.68
CA ALA A 111 7.08 8.62 3.13
C ALA A 111 6.06 9.71 3.48
N LEU A 112 6.49 10.72 4.24
CA LEU A 112 5.65 11.89 4.56
C LEU A 112 5.25 12.66 3.30
N ARG A 113 6.17 12.78 2.33
CA ARG A 113 5.90 13.39 1.03
C ARG A 113 4.84 12.62 0.26
N LEU A 114 4.94 11.30 0.18
CA LEU A 114 3.97 10.43 -0.49
C LEU A 114 2.58 10.54 0.13
N LEU A 115 2.49 10.53 1.46
CA LEU A 115 1.21 10.73 2.17
C LEU A 115 0.59 12.09 1.84
N ARG A 116 1.39 13.17 1.86
CA ARG A 116 0.92 14.51 1.50
C ARG A 116 0.46 14.60 0.04
N MET A 117 1.20 14.00 -0.89
CA MET A 117 0.83 13.94 -2.31
C MET A 117 -0.43 13.11 -2.55
N GLY A 118 -0.65 12.06 -1.74
CA GLY A 118 -1.83 11.22 -1.77
C GLY A 118 -3.05 11.81 -1.06
N GLY A 119 -2.93 13.00 -0.45
CA GLY A 119 -4.02 13.62 0.31
C GLY A 119 -4.31 12.94 1.65
N ILE A 120 -3.40 12.11 2.16
CA ILE A 120 -3.62 11.32 3.37
C ILE A 120 -3.14 12.13 4.60
N PRO A 121 -4.00 12.38 5.59
CA PRO A 121 -3.62 13.11 6.80
C PRO A 121 -2.44 12.44 7.52
N LEU A 122 -1.41 13.23 7.84
CA LEU A 122 -0.21 12.73 8.52
C LEU A 122 -0.48 12.33 9.98
N ARG A 123 -1.37 13.06 10.65
CA ARG A 123 -1.77 12.80 12.03
C ARG A 123 -3.05 12.00 12.04
N SER A 124 -3.09 10.94 12.84
CA SER A 124 -4.29 10.11 12.99
C SER A 124 -5.48 10.89 13.54
N GLU A 125 -5.24 11.90 14.39
CA GLU A 125 -6.27 12.80 14.93
C GLU A 125 -6.96 13.65 13.86
N ALA A 126 -6.29 13.90 12.74
CA ALA A 126 -6.84 14.69 11.63
C ALA A 126 -7.59 13.82 10.61
N ARG A 127 -7.63 12.49 10.80
CA ARG A 127 -8.34 11.57 9.92
C ARG A 127 -9.84 11.61 10.23
N ARG A 128 -10.65 11.78 9.20
CA ARG A 128 -12.10 11.60 9.26
C ARG A 128 -12.45 10.11 9.12
N PRO A 129 -13.69 9.69 9.43
CA PRO A 129 -14.13 8.32 9.19
C PRO A 129 -13.94 7.83 7.74
N GLU A 130 -13.93 8.77 6.79
CA GLU A 130 -13.65 8.54 5.37
C GLU A 130 -12.16 8.23 5.09
N ASP A 131 -11.24 8.73 5.91
CA ASP A 131 -9.79 8.52 5.82
C ASP A 131 -9.29 7.29 6.62
N ASP A 132 -10.14 6.75 7.51
CA ASP A 132 -9.79 5.67 8.44
C ASP A 132 -9.57 4.32 7.72
N ARG A 133 -10.00 4.23 6.46
CA ARG A 133 -9.73 3.06 5.61
C ARG A 133 -8.28 2.98 5.15
N THR A 134 -7.51 4.06 5.20
CA THR A 134 -6.22 4.10 4.47
C THR A 134 -5.03 3.63 5.31
N VAL A 135 -5.06 3.69 6.65
CA VAL A 135 -3.90 3.27 7.47
C VAL A 135 -4.36 2.56 8.73
N HIS A 136 -4.61 1.26 8.64
CA HIS A 136 -4.67 0.43 9.84
C HIS A 136 -3.24 0.23 10.38
N GLY A 137 -2.79 1.17 11.22
CA GLY A 137 -1.67 0.92 12.12
C GLY A 137 -2.00 -0.33 12.95
N PHE A 138 -1.07 -1.28 13.01
CA PHE A 138 -1.24 -2.55 13.72
C PHE A 138 -1.41 -2.28 15.22
N ARG A 139 -2.64 -1.98 15.65
CA ARG A 139 -3.03 -1.99 17.06
C ARG A 139 -3.26 -3.45 17.41
N GLY A 140 -2.28 -4.05 18.09
CA GLY A 140 -2.37 -5.43 18.56
C GLY A 140 -3.68 -5.66 19.32
N ARG A 141 -4.68 -6.24 18.66
CA ARG A 141 -5.89 -6.74 19.32
C ARG A 141 -5.49 -8.02 20.03
N GLY A 142 -5.33 -7.93 21.35
CA GLY A 142 -5.36 -9.10 22.22
C GLY A 142 -6.61 -9.93 21.89
N ARG A 143 -6.39 -11.14 21.37
CA ARG A 143 -7.44 -12.12 21.11
C ARG A 143 -7.97 -12.63 22.46
N GLY A 144 -8.96 -11.95 23.02
CA GLY A 144 -9.92 -12.59 23.92
C GLY A 144 -10.91 -13.40 23.09
N ARG A 145 -10.52 -14.60 22.65
CA ARG A 145 -11.48 -15.59 22.12
C ARG A 145 -12.13 -16.27 23.32
N GLY A 146 -13.42 -16.01 23.53
CA GLY A 146 -14.27 -16.82 24.39
C GLY A 146 -14.35 -18.25 23.86
N ALA A 147 -14.32 -19.21 24.78
CA ALA A 147 -14.61 -20.60 24.51
C ALA A 147 -15.69 -21.09 25.49
N GLY A 148 -16.78 -21.61 24.92
CA GLY A 148 -17.49 -22.77 25.46
C GLY A 148 -18.56 -22.54 26.53
N ARG A 149 -19.81 -22.42 26.07
CA ARG A 149 -20.99 -22.86 26.84
C ARG A 149 -21.02 -24.40 26.91
N ARG A 150 -21.65 -24.88 27.99
CA ARG A 150 -22.29 -26.21 28.24
C ARG A 150 -21.45 -27.25 29.00
N ALA A 151 -21.86 -27.47 30.26
CA ALA A 151 -22.14 -28.80 30.80
C ALA A 151 -23.13 -28.66 31.96
N ASP A 152 -24.41 -28.84 31.63
CA ASP A 152 -25.43 -29.27 32.58
C ASP A 152 -25.23 -30.78 32.81
N ARG A 153 -25.09 -31.18 34.08
CA ARG A 153 -25.44 -32.49 34.67
C ARG A 153 -24.70 -32.69 35.99
N ARG A 154 -25.45 -32.69 37.09
CA ARG A 154 -25.44 -33.70 38.16
C ARG A 154 -26.53 -33.36 39.19
N LEU A 155 -27.64 -34.07 39.09
CA LEU A 155 -28.37 -34.59 40.26
C LEU A 155 -27.57 -35.77 40.84
N PRO A 156 -27.82 -36.25 42.07
CA PRO A 156 -28.89 -35.91 43.01
C PRO A 156 -28.44 -35.09 44.23
#